data_AF-A0A3B0BZK7-F1
#
_entry.id   AF-A0A3B0BZK7-F1
#
_cell.length_a   1.000
_cell.length_b   1.000
_cell.length_c   1.000
_cell.angle_alpha   90.00
_cell.angle_beta   90.00
_cell.angle_gamma   90.00
#
_symmetry.space_group_name_H-M   'P 1'
#
loop_
_entity.id
_entity.type
_entity.pdbx_description
1 polymer ?
#
loop_
_entity_poly.entity_id
_entity_poly.type
_entity_poly.pdbx_seq_one_letter_code
_entity_poly.pdbx_strand_id
1 'polypeptide(L)'
;MLFSGIDGVITVVAGFGLALRLADDKSVGVFWAVAAACVFGVSFVHHVLGAVVFRTTVGKFLLMTRVVREADGGRPRFWRAVQRWLLGLTWLPMQPVWSLIGSDGDPYEDGCGLRYVRSKDLR
;
A
#
# COMPACT_ATOMS: atom_id res chain seq x y z
N MET A 1 2.41 -11.80 -0.92
CA MET A 1 1.18 -11.83 -0.09
C MET A 1 1.44 -11.43 1.36
N LEU A 2 2.42 -12.01 2.06
CA LEU A 2 2.67 -11.71 3.48
C LEU A 2 2.94 -10.21 3.78
N PHE A 3 3.78 -9.53 2.97
CA PHE A 3 4.02 -8.09 3.18
C PHE A 3 2.76 -7.23 3.00
N SER A 4 1.86 -7.60 2.08
CA SER A 4 0.62 -6.86 1.83
C SER A 4 -0.33 -6.98 3.02
N GLY A 5 -0.38 -8.16 3.65
CA GLY A 5 -1.13 -8.38 4.89
C GLY A 5 -0.59 -7.52 6.05
N ILE A 6 0.73 -7.52 6.25
CA ILE A 6 1.38 -6.68 7.29
C ILE A 6 1.09 -5.20 7.06
N ASP A 7 1.29 -4.71 5.84
CA ASP A 7 1.03 -3.31 5.50
C ASP A 7 -0.45 -2.95 5.69
N GLY A 8 -1.36 -3.85 5.31
CA GLY A 8 -2.81 -3.68 5.49
C GLY A 8 -3.20 -3.57 6.96
N VAL A 9 -2.68 -4.46 7.82
CA VAL A 9 -2.93 -4.43 9.27
C VAL A 9 -2.42 -3.12 9.87
N ILE A 10 -1.20 -2.69 9.54
CA ILE A 10 -0.64 -1.41 10.02
C ILE A 10 -1.58 -0.27 9.66
N THR A 11 -2.04 -0.24 8.41
CA THR A 11 -2.87 0.84 7.88
C THR A 11 -4.24 0.91 8.57
N VAL A 12 -4.90 -0.24 8.72
CA VAL A 12 -6.22 -0.33 9.36
C VAL A 12 -6.11 0.01 10.85
N VAL A 13 -5.19 -0.63 11.57
CA VAL A 13 -5.04 -0.42 13.03
C VAL A 13 -4.64 1.02 13.34
N ALA A 14 -3.67 1.58 12.64
CA ALA A 14 -3.25 2.96 12.87
C ALA A 14 -4.32 3.97 12.43
N GLY A 15 -5.02 3.73 11.32
CA GLY A 15 -6.11 4.57 10.85
C GLY A 15 -7.29 4.60 11.82
N PHE A 16 -7.75 3.44 12.29
CA PHE A 16 -8.81 3.37 13.31
C PHE A 16 -8.35 3.94 14.66
N GLY A 17 -7.11 3.65 15.07
CA GLY A 17 -6.54 4.21 16.28
C GLY A 17 -6.52 5.75 16.25
N LEU A 18 -6.17 6.34 15.11
CA LEU A 18 -6.24 7.79 14.92
C LEU A 18 -7.67 8.31 14.94
N ALA A 19 -8.62 7.61 14.30
CA ALA A 19 -10.03 8.00 14.29
C ALA A 19 -10.65 8.00 15.70
N LEU A 20 -10.34 6.98 16.51
CA LEU A 20 -10.74 6.92 17.91
C LEU A 20 -10.19 8.08 18.75
N ARG A 21 -9.03 8.64 18.39
CA ARG A 21 -8.48 9.81 19.08
C ARG A 21 -9.10 11.13 18.64
N LEU A 22 -9.67 11.18 17.44
CA LEU A 22 -10.16 12.41 16.82
C LEU A 22 -11.68 12.58 16.89
N ALA A 23 -12.43 11.47 17.01
CA ALA A 23 -13.87 11.49 16.82
C ALA A 23 -14.66 10.47 17.65
N ASP A 24 -14.10 9.94 18.75
CA ASP A 24 -14.83 9.00 19.63
C ASP A 24 -16.08 9.62 20.29
N ASP A 25 -16.08 10.94 20.44
CA ASP A 25 -17.19 11.73 20.96
C ASP A 25 -18.24 12.14 19.91
N LYS A 26 -18.01 11.80 18.62
CA LYS A 26 -18.87 12.24 17.52
C LYS A 26 -20.01 11.26 17.25
N SER A 27 -21.00 11.74 16.51
CA SER A 27 -22.08 10.87 16.02
C SER A 27 -21.51 9.76 15.14
N VAL A 28 -22.22 8.63 15.08
CA VAL A 28 -21.80 7.43 14.34
C VAL A 28 -21.43 7.77 12.88
N GLY A 29 -22.23 8.61 12.20
CA GLY A 29 -21.94 9.01 10.82
C GLY A 29 -20.65 9.82 10.67
N VAL A 30 -20.40 10.76 11.59
CA VAL A 30 -19.16 11.56 11.58
C VAL A 30 -17.96 10.70 11.94
N PHE A 31 -18.09 9.80 12.92
CA PHE A 31 -17.04 8.85 13.29
C PHE A 31 -16.60 8.03 12.08
N TRP A 32 -17.55 7.42 11.35
CA TRP A 32 -17.21 6.60 10.19
C TRP A 32 -16.59 7.39 9.04
N ALA A 33 -17.01 8.64 8.82
CA ALA A 33 -16.38 9.52 7.84
C ALA A 33 -14.92 9.83 8.23
N VAL A 34 -14.67 10.16 9.50
CA VAL A 34 -13.32 10.40 10.03
C VAL A 34 -12.47 9.13 9.99
N ALA A 35 -13.04 7.97 10.32
CA ALA A 35 -12.37 6.68 10.27
C ALA A 35 -11.91 6.34 8.86
N ALA A 36 -12.80 6.49 7.87
CA ALA A 36 -12.44 6.31 6.46
C ALA A 36 -11.29 7.27 6.07
N ALA A 37 -11.41 8.56 6.39
CA ALA A 37 -10.37 9.55 6.08
C ALA A 37 -9.02 9.21 6.73
N CYS A 38 -9.01 8.78 8.00
CA CYS A 38 -7.80 8.38 8.71
C CYS A 38 -7.17 7.12 8.11
N VAL A 39 -7.96 6.09 7.81
CA VAL A 39 -7.46 4.84 7.21
C VAL A 39 -6.87 5.12 5.82
N PHE A 40 -7.57 5.85 4.96
CA PHE A 40 -7.04 6.22 3.63
C PHE A 40 -5.84 7.17 3.72
N GLY A 41 -5.84 8.11 4.66
CA GLY A 41 -4.72 9.02 4.89
C GLY A 41 -3.46 8.30 5.36
N VAL A 42 -3.58 7.42 6.36
CA VAL A 42 -2.48 6.57 6.82
C VAL A 42 -2.03 5.64 5.69
N SER A 43 -2.96 5.06 4.93
CA SER A 43 -2.64 4.21 3.77
C SER A 43 -1.79 4.96 2.76
N PHE A 44 -2.21 6.18 2.42
CA PHE A 44 -1.51 7.03 1.47
C PHE A 44 -0.09 7.35 1.95
N VAL A 45 0.07 7.80 3.19
CA VAL A 45 1.39 8.11 3.75
C VAL A 45 2.28 6.86 3.75
N HIS A 46 1.77 5.74 4.25
CA HIS A 46 2.52 4.50 4.37
C HIS A 46 2.96 3.94 3.01
N HIS A 47 2.06 3.90 2.03
CA HIS A 47 2.32 3.32 0.73
C HIS A 47 3.00 4.29 -0.24
N VAL A 48 2.56 5.54 -0.32
CA VAL A 48 3.09 6.52 -1.29
C VAL A 48 4.38 7.11 -0.80
N LEU A 49 4.37 7.77 0.37
CA LEU A 49 5.57 8.44 0.89
C LEU A 49 6.62 7.42 1.31
N GLY A 50 6.20 6.30 1.92
CA GLY A 50 7.10 5.19 2.24
C GLY A 50 7.86 4.68 1.02
N ALA A 51 7.15 4.43 -0.08
CA ALA A 51 7.79 3.95 -1.31
C ALA A 51 8.69 5.00 -1.98
N VAL A 52 8.32 6.28 -1.97
CA VAL A 52 9.12 7.34 -2.61
C VAL A 52 10.41 7.60 -1.83
N VAL A 53 10.32 7.68 -0.49
CA VAL A 53 11.44 8.04 0.39
C VAL A 53 12.33 6.84 0.67
N PHE A 54 11.74 5.71 1.08
CA PHE A 54 12.47 4.54 1.57
C PHE A 54 12.54 3.38 0.57
N ARG A 55 11.90 3.52 -0.61
CA ARG A 55 11.78 2.45 -1.62
C ARG A 55 11.12 1.20 -1.06
N THR A 56 10.34 1.32 0.01
CA THR A 56 9.75 0.18 0.69
C THR A 56 8.60 0.65 1.59
N THR A 57 7.82 -0.30 2.07
CA THR A 57 6.85 -0.12 3.15
C THR A 57 7.30 -0.98 4.33
N VAL A 58 6.73 -0.83 5.52
CA VAL A 58 7.18 -1.61 6.70
C VAL A 58 7.10 -3.12 6.44
N GLY A 59 5.98 -3.63 5.91
CA GLY A 59 5.84 -5.06 5.61
C GLY A 59 6.86 -5.53 4.55
N LYS A 60 7.13 -4.69 3.55
CA LYS A 60 8.14 -5.01 2.51
C LYS A 60 9.55 -4.96 3.06
N PHE A 61 9.85 -4.01 3.95
CA PHE A 61 11.14 -3.91 4.62
C PHE A 61 11.44 -5.15 5.46
N LEU A 62 10.47 -5.61 6.25
CA LEU A 62 10.58 -6.83 7.04
C LEU A 62 10.89 -8.07 6.19
N LEU A 63 10.42 -8.10 4.94
CA LEU A 63 10.70 -9.16 3.97
C LEU A 63 11.86 -8.85 3.01
N MET A 64 12.67 -7.83 3.32
CA MET A 64 13.80 -7.38 2.51
C MET A 64 13.43 -7.03 1.07
N THR A 65 12.19 -6.65 0.80
CA THR A 65 11.66 -6.26 -0.51
C THR A 65 11.73 -4.75 -0.71
N ARG A 66 12.14 -4.33 -1.91
CA ARG A 66 12.17 -2.94 -2.36
C ARG A 66 11.27 -2.75 -3.55
N VAL A 67 10.65 -1.58 -3.61
CA VAL A 67 9.87 -1.08 -4.74
C VAL A 67 10.79 -0.22 -5.58
N VAL A 68 10.97 -0.59 -6.84
CA VAL A 68 11.86 0.12 -7.76
C VAL A 68 11.18 0.38 -9.08
N ARG A 69 11.63 1.40 -9.81
CA ARG A 69 11.20 1.58 -11.20
C ARG A 69 11.73 0.44 -12.04
N GLU A 70 10.87 -0.05 -12.92
CA GLU A 70 11.24 -1.09 -13.88
C GLU A 70 12.32 -0.60 -14.86
N ALA A 71 12.13 0.59 -15.43
CA ALA A 71 12.97 1.14 -16.50
C ALA A 71 14.47 1.29 -16.16
N ASP A 72 14.79 1.68 -14.92
CA ASP A 72 16.16 2.05 -14.51
C ASP A 72 16.56 1.50 -13.14
N GLY A 73 15.70 0.68 -12.51
CA GLY A 73 15.94 0.20 -11.15
C GLY A 73 16.03 1.30 -10.11
N GLY A 74 15.57 2.53 -10.41
CA GLY A 74 15.65 3.71 -9.55
C GLY A 74 14.55 3.80 -8.49
N ARG A 75 14.48 4.92 -7.77
CA ARG A 75 13.43 5.18 -6.76
C ARG A 75 12.04 5.35 -7.42
N PRO A 76 10.94 4.92 -6.80
CA PRO A 76 9.60 5.26 -7.29
C PRO A 76 9.40 6.78 -7.39
N ARG A 77 8.79 7.26 -8.47
CA ARG A 77 8.34 8.66 -8.58
C ARG A 77 7.01 8.81 -7.85
N PHE A 78 6.72 10.01 -7.34
CA PHE A 78 5.50 10.30 -6.60
C PHE A 78 4.23 9.81 -7.32
N TRP A 79 4.00 10.25 -8.56
CA TRP A 79 2.80 9.85 -9.30
C TRP A 79 2.71 8.36 -9.63
N ARG A 80 3.85 7.68 -9.87
CA ARG A 80 3.87 6.22 -10.03
C ARG A 80 3.52 5.51 -8.72
N ALA A 81 3.96 6.05 -7.58
CA ALA A 81 3.60 5.52 -6.27
C ALA A 81 2.12 5.77 -5.94
N VAL A 82 1.54 6.89 -6.35
CA VAL A 82 0.09 7.17 -6.25
C VAL A 82 -0.71 6.20 -7.11
N GLN A 83 -0.32 6.01 -8.38
CA GLN A 83 -0.96 5.03 -9.26
C GLN A 83 -0.91 3.62 -8.66
N ARG A 84 0.26 3.19 -8.16
CA ARG A 84 0.41 1.91 -7.46
C ARG A 84 -0.51 1.80 -6.24
N TRP A 85 -0.67 2.89 -5.48
CA TRP A 85 -1.57 2.93 -4.32
C TRP A 85 -3.04 2.79 -4.75
N LEU A 86 -3.48 3.53 -5.77
CA LEU A 86 -4.84 3.43 -6.31
C LEU A 86 -5.14 2.05 -6.88
N LEU A 87 -4.20 1.45 -7.63
CA LEU A 87 -4.30 0.07 -8.10
C LEU A 87 -4.37 -0.91 -6.92
N GLY A 88 -3.60 -0.66 -5.86
CA GLY A 88 -3.67 -1.45 -4.64
C GLY A 88 -5.05 -1.41 -3.99
N LEU A 89 -5.73 -0.26 -3.97
CA LEU A 89 -7.07 -0.13 -3.38
C LEU A 89 -8.14 -0.95 -4.12
N THR A 90 -8.02 -1.10 -5.43
CA THR A 90 -9.00 -1.85 -6.25
C THR A 90 -8.63 -3.32 -6.38
N TRP A 91 -7.34 -3.65 -6.46
CA TRP A 91 -6.87 -5.02 -6.69
C TRP A 91 -6.83 -5.87 -5.43
N LEU A 92 -6.47 -5.31 -4.26
CA LEU A 92 -6.42 -6.07 -3.00
C LEU A 92 -7.77 -6.75 -2.66
N PRO A 93 -8.92 -6.03 -2.71
CA PRO A 93 -10.21 -6.65 -2.44
C PRO A 93 -10.59 -7.75 -3.44
N MET A 94 -10.10 -7.63 -4.67
CA MET A 94 -10.42 -8.57 -5.74
C MET A 94 -9.48 -9.78 -5.76
N GLN A 95 -8.35 -9.77 -5.04
CA GLN A 95 -7.37 -10.87 -5.06
C GLN A 95 -7.96 -12.27 -4.80
N PRO A 96 -8.91 -12.47 -3.85
CA PRO A 96 -9.53 -13.78 -3.68
C PRO A 96 -10.23 -14.25 -4.95
N VAL A 97 -10.90 -13.34 -5.68
CA VAL A 97 -11.57 -13.64 -6.95
C VAL A 97 -10.55 -13.93 -8.05
N TRP A 98 -9.50 -13.10 -8.19
CA TRP A 98 -8.44 -13.30 -9.18
C TRP A 98 -7.68 -14.62 -8.98
N SER A 99 -7.45 -15.00 -7.71
CA SER A 99 -6.83 -16.28 -7.36
C SER A 99 -7.69 -17.48 -7.74
N LEU A 100 -9.02 -17.34 -7.78
CA LEU A 100 -9.93 -18.42 -8.18
C LEU A 100 -9.98 -18.59 -9.70
N ILE A 101 -9.75 -17.52 -10.47
CA ILE A 101 -9.82 -17.53 -11.94
C ILE A 101 -8.47 -17.73 -12.64
N GLY A 102 -7.39 -17.98 -11.87
CA GLY A 102 -6.08 -18.36 -12.42
C GLY A 102 -5.38 -17.27 -13.23
N SER A 103 -5.60 -15.99 -12.89
CA SER A 103 -4.91 -14.88 -13.56
C SER A 103 -3.54 -14.64 -12.93
N ASP A 104 -2.47 -14.96 -13.67
CA ASP A 104 -1.07 -14.96 -13.19
C ASP A 104 -0.28 -13.68 -13.54
N GLY A 105 -0.94 -12.52 -13.62
CA GLY A 105 -0.26 -11.23 -13.82
C GLY A 105 0.04 -10.50 -12.50
N ASP A 106 1.24 -9.89 -12.37
CA ASP A 106 1.47 -8.87 -11.33
C ASP A 106 0.96 -7.51 -11.84
N PRO A 107 -0.24 -7.06 -11.42
CA PRO A 107 -0.84 -5.81 -11.92
C PRO A 107 0.02 -4.57 -11.62
N TYR A 108 0.97 -4.67 -10.69
CA TYR A 108 1.83 -3.57 -10.32
C TYR A 108 2.93 -3.34 -11.38
N GLU A 109 3.45 -4.41 -11.98
CA GLU A 109 4.46 -4.30 -13.05
C GLU A 109 3.82 -3.70 -14.31
N ASP A 110 2.70 -4.27 -14.76
CA ASP A 110 2.00 -3.86 -15.97
C ASP A 110 1.32 -2.48 -15.85
N GLY A 111 0.81 -2.13 -14.66
CA GLY A 111 -0.06 -0.95 -14.49
C GLY A 111 0.64 0.35 -14.11
N CYS A 112 1.85 0.30 -13.53
CA CYS A 112 2.53 1.51 -13.03
C CYS A 112 4.05 1.56 -13.25
N GLY A 113 4.64 0.57 -13.92
CA GLY A 113 6.08 0.53 -14.23
C GLY A 113 6.95 0.50 -12.96
N LEU A 114 6.45 -0.16 -11.92
CA LEU A 114 7.15 -0.43 -10.66
C LEU A 114 7.17 -1.93 -10.43
N ARG A 115 8.33 -2.43 -9.99
CA ARG A 115 8.51 -3.84 -9.65
C ARG A 115 8.98 -4.05 -8.22
N TYR A 116 8.73 -5.24 -7.69
CA TYR A 116 9.21 -5.66 -6.39
C TYR A 116 10.47 -6.51 -6.55
N VAL A 117 11.57 -6.06 -5.96
CA VAL A 117 12.85 -6.77 -5.99
C VAL A 117 13.35 -7.03 -4.58
N ARG A 118 14.09 -8.12 -4.35
CA ARG A 118 14.77 -8.27 -3.06
C ARG A 118 15.92 -7.27 -2.98
N SER A 119 16.18 -6.78 -1.77
CA SER A 119 17.22 -5.78 -1.51
C SER A 119 18.61 -6.24 -1.95
N LYS A 120 18.87 -7.56 -1.89
CA LYS A 120 20.14 -8.16 -2.32
C LYS A 120 20.38 -8.13 -3.83
N ASP A 121 19.30 -8.02 -4.62
CA ASP A 121 19.34 -8.05 -6.09
C ASP A 121 19.43 -6.62 -6.68
N LEU A 122 19.44 -5.59 -5.83
CA LEU A 122 19.78 -4.22 -6.18
C LEU A 122 21.31 -4.06 -6.12
N ARG A 123 21.99 -4.46 -7.19
CA ARG A 123 23.42 -4.24 -7.39
C ARG A 123 23.65 -3.51 -8.70
#